data_AF-A0A139TQP0-F1
#
_entry.id   AF-A0A139TQP0-F1
#
_cell.length_a   1.000
_cell.length_b   1.000
_cell.length_c   1.000
_cell.angle_alpha   90.00
_cell.angle_beta   90.00
_cell.angle_gamma   90.00
#
_symmetry.space_group_name_H-M   'P 1'
#
loop_
_entity.id
_entity.type
_entity.pdbx_description
1 polymer ?
#
loop_
_entity_poly.entity_id
_entity_poly.type
_entity_poly.pdbx_seq_one_letter_code
_entity_poly.pdbx_strand_id
1 'polypeptide(L)'
;MCKNWFAGVTTSYGFQGMTGWWFQPYVGYKATICPATDIVLTAGMSATAGYFDSKSAFMANGSQAWWVKVELPIKVGVENLAVVPFVSFNWAGNGALKANKQFEEGWKPYKNFGVVAGANLVYSF
;
A
#
# COMPACT_ATOMS: atom_id res chain seq x y z
N MET A 1 16.91 -4.58 20.59
CA MET A 1 15.63 -3.97 20.12
C MET A 1 15.73 -3.75 18.62
N CYS A 2 14.73 -4.20 17.88
CA CYS A 2 14.63 -4.16 16.42
C CYS A 2 14.66 -2.72 15.84
N LYS A 3 15.85 -2.11 15.69
CA LYS A 3 15.99 -0.73 15.17
C LYS A 3 15.53 -0.53 13.71
N ASN A 4 15.41 -1.62 12.96
CA ASN A 4 15.13 -1.59 11.52
C ASN A 4 13.68 -1.93 11.17
N TRP A 5 12.90 -2.41 12.13
CA TRP A 5 11.48 -2.71 11.93
C TRP A 5 10.63 -1.50 12.31
N PHE A 6 9.61 -1.20 11.50
CA PHE A 6 8.63 -0.17 11.77
C PHE A 6 7.23 -0.70 11.48
N ALA A 7 6.22 -0.15 12.13
CA ALA A 7 4.83 -0.46 11.87
C ALA A 7 4.01 0.81 12.02
N GLY A 8 2.90 0.88 11.31
CA GLY A 8 2.01 2.03 11.34
C GLY A 8 0.65 1.71 10.75
N VAL A 9 -0.24 2.68 10.85
CA VAL A 9 -1.53 2.67 10.18
C VAL A 9 -1.76 4.04 9.55
N THR A 10 -2.03 4.05 8.26
CA THR A 10 -2.53 5.24 7.59
C THR A 10 -4.05 5.18 7.57
N THR A 11 -4.68 6.18 8.16
CA THR A 11 -6.14 6.34 8.12
C THR A 11 -6.46 7.53 7.24
N SER A 12 -7.33 7.35 6.26
CA SER A 12 -7.77 8.42 5.36
C SER A 12 -9.28 8.36 5.11
N TYR A 13 -9.87 9.50 4.75
CA TYR A 13 -11.28 9.60 4.38
C TYR A 13 -11.40 10.16 2.97
N GLY A 14 -12.10 9.44 2.09
CA GLY A 14 -12.40 9.89 0.72
C GLY A 14 -13.69 10.69 0.69
N PHE A 15 -13.74 11.79 -0.07
CA PHE A 15 -14.91 12.68 -0.17
C PHE A 15 -15.65 12.60 -1.53
N GLN A 16 -15.10 11.94 -2.56
CA GLN A 16 -15.72 11.87 -3.89
C GLN A 16 -15.44 10.52 -4.59
N GLY A 17 -16.49 9.86 -5.11
CA GLY A 17 -16.42 8.60 -5.87
C GLY A 17 -16.14 7.33 -5.03
N MET A 18 -15.34 7.45 -3.98
CA MET A 18 -15.03 6.40 -2.99
C MET A 18 -15.20 6.95 -1.57
N THR A 19 -16.39 7.45 -1.27
CA THR A 19 -16.67 8.11 0.01
C THR A 19 -16.60 7.11 1.17
N GLY A 20 -15.82 7.44 2.20
CA GLY A 20 -15.71 6.69 3.44
C GLY A 20 -14.28 6.47 3.93
N TRP A 21 -14.14 5.68 5.01
CA TRP A 21 -12.87 5.49 5.71
C TRP A 21 -12.03 4.36 5.13
N TRP A 22 -10.75 4.67 4.94
CA TRP A 22 -9.70 3.77 4.51
C TRP A 22 -8.69 3.58 5.64
N PHE A 23 -8.34 2.33 5.89
CA PHE A 23 -7.36 1.94 6.89
C PHE A 23 -6.29 1.12 6.20
N GLN A 24 -5.05 1.55 6.35
CA GLN A 24 -3.91 0.89 5.74
C GLN A 24 -2.87 0.57 6.81
N PRO A 25 -3.06 -0.52 7.59
CA PRO A 25 -2.03 -0.97 8.49
C PRO A 25 -0.89 -1.61 7.70
N TYR A 26 0.33 -1.34 8.12
CA TYR A 26 1.54 -1.86 7.50
C TYR A 26 2.63 -2.15 8.53
N VAL A 27 3.47 -3.09 8.17
CA VAL A 27 4.75 -3.37 8.83
C VAL A 27 5.84 -3.27 7.77
N GLY A 28 6.98 -2.73 8.14
CA GLY A 28 8.10 -2.60 7.24
C GLY A 28 9.43 -2.81 7.93
N TYR A 29 10.43 -3.03 7.09
CA TYR A 29 11.80 -3.21 7.45
C TYR A 29 12.66 -2.29 6.58
N LYS A 30 13.52 -1.50 7.22
CA LYS A 30 14.46 -0.61 6.56
C LYS A 30 15.88 -1.07 6.85
N ALA A 31 16.68 -1.24 5.80
CA ALA A 31 18.11 -1.47 5.90
C ALA A 31 18.89 -0.52 5.00
N THR A 32 20.06 -0.10 5.43
CA THR A 32 20.96 0.73 4.62
C THR A 32 21.83 -0.18 3.76
N ILE A 33 21.82 0.03 2.44
CA ILE A 33 22.70 -0.69 1.50
C ILE A 33 24.04 0.03 1.42
N CYS A 34 24.00 1.34 1.20
CA CYS A 34 25.17 2.20 1.13
C CYS A 34 24.82 3.63 1.61
N PRO A 35 25.79 4.53 1.84
CA PRO A 35 25.50 5.87 2.36
C PRO A 35 24.50 6.69 1.51
N ALA A 36 24.40 6.37 0.21
CA ALA A 36 23.53 7.03 -0.74
C ALA A 36 22.13 6.38 -0.87
N THR A 37 21.97 5.11 -0.46
CA THR A 37 20.76 4.32 -0.73
C THR A 37 20.37 3.39 0.40
N ASP A 38 19.10 3.41 0.75
CA ASP A 38 18.46 2.44 1.63
C ASP A 38 17.61 1.44 0.83
N ILE A 39 17.24 0.31 1.45
CA ILE A 39 16.15 -0.56 1.02
C ILE A 39 15.06 -0.57 2.08
N VAL A 40 13.82 -0.39 1.63
CA VAL A 40 12.63 -0.42 2.46
C VAL A 40 11.70 -1.48 1.91
N LEU A 41 11.45 -2.52 2.71
CA LEU A 41 10.43 -3.53 2.44
C LEU A 41 9.23 -3.25 3.33
N THR A 42 8.05 -3.08 2.74
CA THR A 42 6.82 -2.83 3.49
C THR A 42 5.75 -3.81 3.02
N ALA A 43 5.04 -4.43 3.96
CA ALA A 43 3.87 -5.23 3.69
C ALA A 43 2.68 -4.65 4.45
N GLY A 44 1.52 -4.63 3.82
CA GLY A 44 0.32 -4.08 4.43
C GLY A 44 -0.96 -4.57 3.78
N MET A 45 -2.06 -4.08 4.31
CA MET A 45 -3.37 -4.25 3.70
C MET A 45 -4.02 -2.88 3.53
N SER A 46 -4.92 -2.76 2.56
CA SER A 46 -5.89 -1.67 2.51
C SER A 46 -7.25 -2.26 2.88
N ALA A 47 -7.95 -1.64 3.81
CA ALA A 47 -9.27 -2.06 4.26
C ALA A 47 -10.21 -0.86 4.31
N THR A 48 -11.49 -1.13 4.10
CA THR A 48 -12.54 -0.11 4.14
C THR A 48 -13.62 -0.54 5.11
N ALA A 49 -14.16 0.42 5.85
CA ALA A 49 -15.28 0.18 6.75
C ALA A 49 -16.55 0.81 6.18
N GLY A 50 -17.42 -0.02 5.61
CA GLY A 50 -18.74 0.41 5.10
C GLY A 50 -19.71 0.88 6.18
N TYR A 51 -19.35 0.76 7.47
CA TYR A 51 -20.14 1.24 8.61
C TYR A 51 -20.36 2.77 8.60
N PHE A 52 -19.40 3.52 8.05
CA PHE A 52 -19.41 4.98 8.09
C PHE A 52 -19.92 5.64 6.80
N ASP A 53 -19.99 4.89 5.69
CA ASP A 53 -20.71 5.24 4.47
C ASP A 53 -20.92 3.98 3.61
N SER A 54 -22.15 3.49 3.54
CA SER A 54 -22.52 2.25 2.84
C SER A 54 -22.96 2.45 1.39
N LYS A 55 -22.92 3.69 0.89
CA LYS A 55 -23.56 4.04 -0.39
C LYS A 55 -22.69 3.82 -1.64
N SER A 56 -21.38 3.60 -1.50
CA SER A 56 -20.48 3.43 -2.65
C SER A 56 -20.13 1.97 -2.91
N ALA A 57 -20.22 1.56 -4.18
CA ALA A 57 -19.98 0.17 -4.63
C ALA A 57 -18.55 -0.34 -4.37
N PHE A 58 -17.61 0.57 -4.10
CA PHE A 58 -16.20 0.28 -3.85
C PHE A 58 -15.85 0.20 -2.35
N MET A 59 -16.82 0.39 -1.45
CA MET A 59 -16.64 0.41 0.01
C MET A 59 -17.25 -0.82 0.68
N ALA A 60 -16.98 -2.00 0.12
CA ALA A 60 -17.35 -3.26 0.77
C ALA A 60 -16.60 -3.39 2.11
N ASN A 61 -17.30 -3.78 3.17
CA ASN A 61 -16.65 -3.96 4.47
C ASN A 61 -15.58 -5.07 4.40
N GLY A 62 -14.34 -4.75 4.78
CA GLY A 62 -13.22 -5.70 4.81
C GLY A 62 -11.98 -5.26 4.04
N SER A 63 -11.06 -6.21 3.81
CA SER A 63 -9.81 -5.97 3.08
C SER A 63 -10.08 -5.72 1.60
N GLN A 64 -9.64 -4.58 1.07
CA GLN A 64 -9.70 -4.23 -0.34
C GLN A 64 -8.47 -4.74 -1.09
N ALA A 65 -7.30 -4.68 -0.47
CA ALA A 65 -6.07 -5.19 -1.06
C ALA A 65 -5.08 -5.64 0.00
N TRP A 66 -4.22 -6.59 -0.35
CA TRP A 66 -3.01 -6.93 0.36
C TRP A 66 -1.83 -6.59 -0.52
N TRP A 67 -0.76 -6.05 0.04
CA TRP A 67 0.36 -5.61 -0.77
C TRP A 67 1.70 -5.83 -0.08
N VAL A 68 2.71 -6.08 -0.90
CA VAL A 68 4.11 -6.07 -0.53
C VAL A 68 4.81 -5.09 -1.46
N LYS A 69 5.53 -4.13 -0.90
CA LYS A 69 6.22 -3.07 -1.62
C LYS A 69 7.69 -3.05 -1.24
N VAL A 70 8.54 -2.96 -2.25
CA VAL A 70 9.98 -2.74 -2.09
C VAL A 70 10.29 -1.37 -2.66
N GLU A 71 10.97 -0.56 -1.89
CA GLU A 71 11.36 0.81 -2.24
C GLU A 71 12.87 0.96 -2.05
N LEU A 72 13.50 1.74 -2.93
CA LEU A 72 14.93 2.05 -2.86
C LEU A 72 15.11 3.57 -2.82
N PRO A 73 15.08 4.21 -1.64
CA PRO A 73 15.33 5.64 -1.54
C PRO A 73 16.78 5.97 -1.91
N ILE A 74 16.97 6.76 -2.97
CA ILE A 74 18.27 7.20 -3.49
C ILE A 74 18.41 8.70 -3.26
N LYS A 75 19.46 9.12 -2.54
CA LYS A 75 19.79 10.54 -2.33
C LYS A 75 20.34 11.15 -3.61
N VAL A 76 19.75 12.24 -4.10
CA VAL A 76 20.07 12.81 -5.42
C VAL A 76 20.96 14.04 -5.28
N GLY A 77 22.20 13.88 -4.79
CA GLY A 77 23.29 14.89 -4.82
C GLY A 77 23.05 16.27 -4.18
N VAL A 78 21.79 16.59 -3.87
CA VAL A 78 21.27 17.80 -3.26
C VAL A 78 20.78 17.39 -1.89
N GLU A 79 21.17 18.16 -0.88
CA GLU A 79 20.74 17.94 0.49
C GLU A 79 19.19 17.96 0.53
N ASN A 80 18.60 16.94 1.14
CA ASN A 80 17.16 16.76 1.31
C ASN A 80 16.30 16.33 0.10
N LEU A 81 16.90 16.01 -1.05
CA LEU A 81 16.16 15.45 -2.19
C LEU A 81 16.45 13.95 -2.38
N ALA A 82 15.39 13.14 -2.45
CA ALA A 82 15.49 11.72 -2.73
C ALA A 82 14.51 11.28 -3.83
N VAL A 83 14.99 10.40 -4.71
CA VAL A 83 14.15 9.67 -5.67
C VAL A 83 13.99 8.25 -5.13
N VAL A 84 12.74 7.78 -5.07
CA VAL A 84 12.38 6.51 -4.45
C VAL A 84 11.68 5.65 -5.49
N PRO A 85 12.41 4.94 -6.37
CA PRO A 85 11.83 3.87 -7.17
C PRO A 85 11.24 2.79 -6.28
N PHE A 86 10.12 2.22 -6.73
CA PHE A 86 9.45 1.15 -6.03
C PHE A 86 8.82 0.13 -6.98
N VAL A 87 8.67 -1.08 -6.46
CA VAL A 87 7.82 -2.13 -7.03
C VAL A 87 6.87 -2.62 -5.94
N SER A 88 5.60 -2.76 -6.29
CA SER A 88 4.55 -3.23 -5.40
C SER A 88 3.78 -4.37 -6.02
N PHE A 89 3.69 -5.45 -5.27
CA PHE A 89 2.92 -6.64 -5.57
C PHE A 89 1.61 -6.55 -4.78
N ASN A 90 0.48 -6.65 -5.48
CA ASN A 90 -0.84 -6.38 -4.91
C ASN A 90 -1.77 -7.56 -5.18
N TRP A 91 -2.47 -8.02 -4.16
CA TRP A 91 -3.54 -9.01 -4.25
C TRP A 91 -4.86 -8.39 -3.85
N ALA A 92 -5.94 -8.66 -4.58
CA ALA A 92 -7.27 -8.21 -4.17
C ALA A 92 -7.67 -8.86 -2.83
N GLY A 93 -8.23 -8.05 -1.93
CA GLY A 93 -8.77 -8.52 -0.66
C GLY A 93 -10.24 -8.94 -0.78
N ASN A 94 -10.78 -9.54 0.28
CA ASN A 94 -12.13 -10.12 0.28
C ASN A 94 -13.23 -9.08 -0.01
N GLY A 95 -13.05 -7.82 0.40
CA GLY A 95 -13.95 -6.72 0.09
C GLY A 95 -13.99 -6.40 -1.41
N ALA A 96 -12.82 -6.32 -2.05
CA ALA A 96 -12.72 -6.07 -3.49
C ALA A 96 -13.28 -7.23 -4.32
N LEU A 97 -13.08 -8.47 -3.85
CA LEU A 97 -13.64 -9.68 -4.48
C LEU A 97 -15.18 -9.71 -4.40
N LYS A 98 -15.75 -9.32 -3.25
CA LYS A 98 -17.21 -9.25 -3.08
C LYS A 98 -17.87 -8.16 -3.93
N ALA A 99 -17.19 -7.04 -4.13
CA ALA A 99 -17.72 -5.91 -4.92
C ALA A 99 -17.70 -6.19 -6.44
N ASN A 100 -16.74 -6.97 -6.91
CA ASN A 100 -16.56 -7.25 -8.34
C ASN A 100 -17.07 -8.65 -8.69
N LYS A 101 -18.28 -8.73 -9.25
CA LYS A 101 -18.91 -9.98 -9.75
C LYS A 101 -18.15 -10.67 -10.90
N GLN A 102 -17.09 -10.06 -11.41
CA GLN A 102 -16.19 -10.63 -12.43
C GLN A 102 -15.05 -11.46 -11.83
N PHE A 103 -14.83 -11.38 -10.51
CA PHE A 103 -13.90 -12.27 -9.85
C PHE A 103 -14.58 -13.61 -9.58
N GLU A 104 -14.04 -14.69 -10.16
CA GLU A 104 -14.47 -16.04 -9.81
C GLU A 104 -14.11 -16.30 -8.35
N GLU A 105 -15.12 -16.66 -7.56
CA GLU A 105 -14.96 -17.13 -6.19
C GLU A 105 -14.10 -18.40 -6.20
N GLY A 106 -12.86 -18.28 -5.75
CA GLY A 106 -11.90 -19.39 -5.78
C GLY A 106 -10.46 -18.93 -5.53
N TRP A 107 -9.64 -19.84 -5.00
CA TRP A 107 -8.21 -19.63 -4.72
C TRP A 107 -7.38 -19.64 -6.01
N LYS A 108 -7.59 -18.66 -6.90
CA LYS A 108 -6.72 -18.43 -8.07
C LYS A 108 -5.81 -17.24 -7.78
N PRO A 109 -4.64 -17.43 -7.14
CA PRO A 109 -3.78 -16.35 -6.67
C PRO A 109 -3.30 -15.40 -7.78
N TYR A 110 -3.31 -15.84 -9.04
CA TYR A 110 -2.81 -15.08 -10.19
C TYR A 110 -3.86 -14.18 -10.87
N LYS A 111 -5.16 -14.48 -10.74
CA LYS A 111 -6.20 -13.66 -11.41
C LYS A 111 -6.42 -12.30 -10.72
N ASN A 112 -6.04 -12.22 -9.44
CA ASN A 112 -6.29 -11.07 -8.58
C ASN A 112 -5.00 -10.36 -8.18
N PHE A 113 -3.93 -10.63 -8.93
CA PHE A 113 -2.59 -10.15 -8.66
C PHE A 113 -2.20 -9.05 -9.65
N GLY A 114 -1.69 -7.95 -9.13
CA GLY A 114 -1.17 -6.83 -9.91
C GLY A 114 0.25 -6.47 -9.48
N VAL A 115 1.06 -6.08 -10.46
CA VAL A 115 2.38 -5.48 -10.22
C VAL A 115 2.32 -4.02 -10.60
N VAL A 116 2.74 -3.15 -9.68
CA VAL A 116 2.84 -1.71 -9.90
C VAL A 116 4.29 -1.32 -9.69
N ALA A 117 4.90 -0.69 -10.70
CA ALA A 117 6.21 -0.10 -10.58
C ALA A 117 6.10 1.42 -10.79
N GLY A 118 6.92 2.18 -10.08
CA GLY A 118 6.91 3.63 -10.16
C GLY A 118 8.09 4.26 -9.42
N ALA A 119 8.09 5.57 -9.31
CA ALA A 119 9.07 6.32 -8.54
C ALA A 119 8.42 7.52 -7.86
N ASN A 120 8.77 7.76 -6.60
CA ASN A 120 8.36 8.94 -5.86
C ASN A 120 9.52 9.94 -5.80
N LEU A 121 9.22 11.24 -5.87
CA LEU A 121 10.17 12.30 -5.56
C LEU A 121 9.83 12.83 -4.16
N VAL A 122 10.78 12.75 -3.24
CA VAL A 122 10.60 13.15 -1.84
C VAL A 122 11.58 14.26 -1.50
N TYR A 123 11.05 15.36 -0.97
CA TYR A 123 11.82 16.48 -0.44
C TYR A 123 11.50 16.68 1.05
N SER A 124 12.54 16.80 1.88
CA SER A 124 12.40 17.05 3.32
C SER A 124 12.76 18.49 3.66
N PHE A 125 11.92 19.18 4.43
CA PHE A 125 12.16 20.54 4.91
C PHE A 125 12.86 20.56 6.26
#